data_AF-A0A0J1GKZ6-F1
#
_entry.id   AF-A0A0J1GKZ6-F1
#
_cell.length_a   1.000
_cell.length_b   1.000
_cell.length_c   1.000
_cell.angle_alpha   90.00
_cell.angle_beta   90.00
_cell.angle_gamma   90.00
#
_symmetry.space_group_name_H-M   'P 1'
#
loop_
_entity.id
_entity.type
_entity.pdbx_description
1 polymer ?
#
loop_
_entity_poly.entity_id
_entity_poly.type
_entity_poly.pdbx_seq_one_letter_code
_entity_poly.pdbx_strand_id
1 'polypeptide(L)'
;MALVSFVFGIGLLFSIVGLLTLKSWGWTLTNMLYAVSIPLGALSVFPIYPDAEFSISNVVMQLISIGLAAFILVYIRKPHVKPLYR
;
A
#
# COMPACT_ATOMS: atom_id res chain seq x y z
N MET A 1 -0.82 4.79 16.64
CA MET A 1 0.16 4.59 15.54
C MET A 1 0.64 3.14 15.49
N ALA A 2 1.31 2.61 16.53
CA ALA A 2 1.90 1.26 16.50
C ALA A 2 0.93 0.12 16.12
N LEU A 3 -0.29 0.09 16.70
CA LEU A 3 -1.28 -0.94 16.38
C LEU A 3 -1.74 -0.88 14.91
N VAL A 4 -1.94 0.32 14.36
CA VAL A 4 -2.37 0.51 12.97
C VAL A 4 -1.28 0.03 12.01
N SER A 5 -0.02 0.41 12.26
CA SER A 5 1.11 -0.06 11.46
C SER A 5 1.30 -1.58 11.55
N PHE A 6 1.06 -2.17 12.73
CA PHE A 6 1.14 -3.61 12.94
C PHE A 6 0.07 -4.38 12.16
N VAL A 7 -1.20 -3.95 12.28
CA VAL A 7 -2.32 -4.57 11.55
C VAL A 7 -2.12 -4.43 10.04
N PHE A 8 -1.68 -3.26 9.58
CA PHE A 8 -1.40 -3.03 8.16
C PHE A 8 -0.25 -3.92 7.66
N GLY A 9 0.83 -4.05 8.43
CA GLY A 9 1.95 -4.93 8.12
C GLY A 9 1.54 -6.40 8.02
N ILE A 10 0.74 -6.90 8.97
CA ILE A 10 0.18 -8.26 8.90
C ILE A 10 -0.70 -8.41 7.66
N GLY A 11 -1.54 -7.43 7.37
CA GLY A 11 -2.39 -7.43 6.18
C GLY A 11 -1.57 -7.59 4.89
N LEU A 12 -0.45 -6.87 4.77
CA LEU A 12 0.45 -6.98 3.61
C LEU A 12 1.10 -8.36 3.51
N LEU A 13 1.53 -8.96 4.63
CA LEU A 13 2.07 -10.32 4.63
C LEU A 13 1.00 -11.34 4.19
N PHE A 14 -0.23 -11.19 4.69
CA PHE A 14 -1.35 -12.03 4.28
C PHE A 14 -1.70 -11.86 2.80
N SER A 15 -1.63 -10.62 2.29
CA SER A 15 -1.90 -10.36 0.88
C SER A 15 -0.88 -11.05 -0.01
N ILE A 16 0.40 -11.08 0.37
CA ILE A 16 1.44 -11.83 -0.35
C ILE A 16 1.09 -13.33 -0.41
N VAL A 17 0.68 -13.93 0.70
CA VAL A 17 0.26 -15.34 0.72
C VAL A 17 -0.92 -15.59 -0.23
N GLY A 18 -1.93 -14.70 -0.21
CA GLY A 18 -3.07 -14.80 -1.12
C GLY A 18 -2.70 -14.62 -2.59
N LEU A 19 -1.74 -13.74 -2.89
CA LEU A 19 -1.24 -13.55 -4.25
C LEU A 19 -0.42 -14.75 -4.75
N LEU A 20 0.47 -15.30 -3.91
CA LEU A 20 1.29 -16.47 -4.25
C LEU A 20 0.43 -17.72 -4.46
N THR A 21 -0.67 -17.83 -3.72
CA THR A 21 -1.62 -18.95 -3.84
C THR A 21 -2.72 -18.72 -4.88
N LEU A 22 -2.64 -17.61 -5.64
CA LEU A 22 -3.58 -17.23 -6.70
C LEU A 22 -5.05 -17.19 -6.25
N LYS A 23 -5.29 -16.82 -4.99
CA LYS A 23 -6.65 -16.74 -4.43
C LYS A 23 -7.26 -15.37 -4.68
N SER A 24 -8.55 -15.34 -5.02
CA SER A 24 -9.33 -14.10 -5.18
C SER A 24 -9.34 -13.18 -3.95
N TRP A 25 -9.31 -13.74 -2.73
CA TRP A 25 -9.20 -12.93 -1.51
C TRP A 25 -7.87 -12.18 -1.41
N GLY A 26 -6.77 -12.77 -1.91
CA GLY A 26 -5.45 -12.13 -1.92
C GLY A 26 -5.39 -10.94 -2.85
N TRP A 27 -6.01 -11.07 -4.02
CA TRP A 27 -6.18 -9.96 -4.97
C TRP A 27 -7.03 -8.83 -4.38
N THR A 28 -8.13 -9.18 -3.69
CA THR A 28 -9.03 -8.21 -3.06
C THR A 28 -8.33 -7.45 -1.94
N LEU A 29 -7.64 -8.18 -1.05
CA LEU A 29 -6.90 -7.60 0.07
C LEU A 29 -5.76 -6.69 -0.41
N THR A 30 -5.01 -7.13 -1.42
CA THR A 30 -3.97 -6.30 -2.06
C THR A 30 -4.57 -5.00 -2.60
N ASN A 31 -5.68 -5.07 -3.35
CA ASN A 31 -6.33 -3.88 -3.87
C ASN A 31 -6.75 -2.90 -2.76
N MET A 32 -7.32 -3.41 -1.67
CA MET A 32 -7.75 -2.58 -0.54
C MET A 32 -6.56 -1.93 0.15
N LEU A 33 -5.56 -2.72 0.55
CA LEU A 33 -4.40 -2.21 1.30
C LEU A 33 -3.64 -1.16 0.51
N TYR A 34 -3.31 -1.43 -0.75
CA TYR A 34 -2.56 -0.47 -1.57
C TYR A 34 -3.39 0.75 -1.98
N ALA A 35 -4.71 0.61 -2.14
CA ALA A 35 -5.57 1.77 -2.39
C ALA A 35 -5.65 2.70 -1.18
N VAL A 36 -5.61 2.16 0.04
CA VAL A 36 -5.59 2.93 1.29
C VAL A 36 -4.19 3.49 1.59
N SER A 37 -3.11 2.80 1.22
CA SER A 37 -1.75 3.29 1.50
C SER A 37 -1.41 4.57 0.74
N ILE A 38 -1.97 4.78 -0.46
CA ILE A 38 -1.71 5.97 -1.28
C ILE A 38 -2.17 7.27 -0.58
N PRO A 39 -3.44 7.44 -0.17
CA PRO A 39 -3.88 8.64 0.53
C PRO A 39 -3.19 8.78 1.89
N LEU A 40 -2.92 7.68 2.59
CA LEU A 40 -2.17 7.73 3.86
C LEU A 40 -0.73 8.23 3.66
N GLY A 41 -0.05 7.77 2.61
CA GLY A 41 1.28 8.25 2.24
C GLY A 41 1.25 9.73 1.82
N ALA A 42 0.20 10.17 1.11
CA ALA A 42 0.07 11.57 0.74
C ALA A 42 -0.13 12.48 1.97
N LEU A 43 -0.89 12.02 2.95
CA LEU A 43 -1.07 12.73 4.22
C LEU A 43 0.21 12.79 5.06
N SER A 44 1.10 11.80 4.96
CA SER A 44 2.36 11.77 5.70
C SER A 44 3.50 12.57 5.04
N VAL A 45 3.31 13.07 3.82
CA VAL A 45 4.26 14.00 3.17
C VAL A 45 4.30 15.35 3.90
N PHE A 46 3.16 15.81 4.39
CA PHE A 46 3.05 17.10 5.07
C PHE A 46 3.08 16.91 6.58
N PRO A 47 3.87 17.70 7.32
CA PRO A 47 3.78 17.70 8.78
C PRO A 47 2.39 18.22 9.19
N ILE A 48 1.55 17.33 9.72
CA ILE A 48 0.22 17.66 10.26
C ILE A 48 0.34 18.33 11.64
N TYR A 49 1.45 18.08 12.35
CA TYR A 49 1.72 18.63 13.66
C TYR A 49 2.61 19.88 13.57
N PRO A 50 2.31 20.94 14.34
CA PRO A 50 3.06 22.20 14.30
C PRO A 50 4.53 22.05 14.73
N ASP A 51 4.84 21.04 15.55
CA ASP A 51 6.20 20.77 16.02
C ASP A 51 6.98 19.77 15.14
N ALA A 52 6.35 19.24 14.08
CA ALA A 52 6.99 18.25 13.22
C ALA A 52 7.87 18.93 12.17
N GLU A 53 9.16 18.60 12.18
CA GLU A 53 10.11 19.11 11.21
C GLU A 53 9.80 18.57 9.79
N PHE A 54 9.79 19.48 8.83
CA PHE A 54 9.71 19.11 7.43
C PHE A 54 11.04 18.46 6.99
N SER A 55 10.98 17.17 6.66
CA SER A 55 12.14 16.40 6.20
C SER A 55 12.03 16.02 4.73
N ILE A 56 12.97 16.50 3.91
CA ILE A 56 13.08 16.14 2.49
C ILE A 56 13.21 14.61 2.33
N SER A 57 13.94 13.93 3.23
CA SER A 57 14.08 12.47 3.16
C SER A 57 12.76 11.76 3.37
N ASN A 58 11.90 12.24 4.28
CA ASN A 58 10.55 11.71 4.45
C ASN A 58 9.71 11.92 3.19
N VAL A 59 9.71 13.14 2.63
CA VAL A 59 8.97 13.45 1.40
C VAL A 59 9.36 12.51 0.26
N VAL A 60 10.66 12.33 0.01
CA VAL A 60 11.17 11.45 -1.05
C VAL A 60 10.73 10.00 -0.80
N MET A 61 10.87 9.51 0.44
CA MET A 61 10.48 8.14 0.79
C MET A 61 8.97 7.90 0.64
N GLN A 62 8.14 8.88 1.00
CA GLN A 62 6.68 8.79 0.82
C GLN A 62 6.30 8.80 -0.66
N LEU A 63 6.90 9.67 -1.47
CA LEU A 63 6.65 9.70 -2.91
C LEU A 63 7.03 8.38 -3.60
N ILE A 64 8.17 7.79 -3.23
CA ILE A 64 8.57 6.46 -3.72
C ILE A 64 7.55 5.40 -3.30
N SER A 65 7.13 5.42 -2.04
CA SER A 65 6.17 4.46 -1.49
C SER A 65 4.81 4.56 -2.19
N ILE A 66 4.31 5.77 -2.43
CA ILE A 66 3.07 6.03 -3.18
C ILE A 66 3.21 5.57 -4.62
N GLY A 67 4.32 5.89 -5.29
CA GLY A 67 4.59 5.47 -6.66
C GLY A 67 4.60 3.95 -6.81
N LEU A 68 5.24 3.25 -5.89
CA LEU A 68 5.26 1.79 -5.88
C LEU A 68 3.86 1.20 -5.63
N ALA A 69 3.10 1.77 -4.69
CA ALA A 69 1.74 1.35 -4.41
C ALA A 69 0.82 1.52 -5.63
N ALA A 70 0.92 2.66 -6.31
CA ALA A 70 0.17 2.94 -7.53
C ALA A 70 0.55 1.97 -8.66
N PHE A 71 1.86 1.71 -8.84
CA PHE A 71 2.34 0.75 -9.82
C PHE A 71 1.77 -0.66 -9.56
N ILE A 72 1.82 -1.14 -8.32
CA ILE A 72 1.29 -2.46 -7.93
C ILE A 72 -0.21 -2.55 -8.21
N LEU A 73 -0.98 -1.51 -7.85
CA LEU A 73 -2.42 -1.46 -8.14
C LEU A 73 -2.73 -1.51 -9.64
N VAL A 74 -2.00 -0.73 -10.44
CA VAL A 74 -2.18 -0.73 -11.89
C VAL A 74 -1.83 -2.10 -12.47
N TYR A 75 -0.73 -2.69 -12.02
CA TYR A 75 -0.28 -4.00 -12.49
C TYR A 75 -1.30 -5.10 -12.18
N ILE A 76 -1.77 -5.20 -10.94
CA ILE A 76 -2.66 -6.29 -10.52
C ILE A 76 -4.08 -6.17 -11.11
N ARG A 77 -4.47 -4.96 -11.55
CA ARG A 77 -5.74 -4.70 -12.23
C ARG A 77 -5.67 -4.93 -13.74
N LYS A 78 -4.50 -5.25 -14.31
CA LYS A 78 -4.40 -5.54 -15.73
C LYS A 78 -5.33 -6.70 -16.13
N PRO A 79 -5.95 -6.64 -17.32
CA PRO A 79 -6.96 -7.60 -17.75
C PRO A 79 -6.44 -9.03 -17.91
N HIS A 80 -5.13 -9.22 -18.09
CA HIS A 80 -4.49 -10.55 -18.12
C HIS A 80 -4.01 -11.03 -16.75
N VAL A 81 -3.89 -10.14 -15.75
CA VAL A 81 -3.43 -10.49 -14.39
C VAL A 81 -4.61 -10.85 -13.50
N LYS A 82 -5.68 -10.05 -13.51
CA LYS A 82 -6.88 -10.28 -12.69
C LYS A 82 -7.46 -11.70 -12.85
N PRO A 83 -7.58 -12.30 -14.05
CA PRO A 83 -8.16 -13.63 -14.21
C PRO A 83 -7.35 -14.78 -13.60
N LEU A 84 -6.09 -14.54 -13.24
CA LEU A 84 -5.23 -15.51 -12.56
C LEU A 84 -5.71 -15.76 -11.12
N TYR A 85 -6.41 -14.80 -10.51
CA TYR A 85 -6.90 -14.88 -9.15
C TYR A 85 -8.38 -15.27 -9.18
N ARG A 86 -8.66 -16.58 -9.04
CA ARG A 86 -10.01 -17.15 -8.95
C ARG A 86 -10.40 -17.40 -7.49
#